data_AF-A0A5C6QGX7-F1
#
_entry.id   AF-A0A5C6QGX7-F1
#
_cell.length_a   1.000
_cell.length_b   1.000
_cell.length_c   1.000
_cell.angle_alpha   90.00
_cell.angle_beta   90.00
_cell.angle_gamma   90.00
#
_symmetry.space_group_name_H-M   'P 1'
#
loop_
_entity.id
_entity.type
_entity.pdbx_description
1 polymer ?
#
loop_
_entity_poly.entity_id
_entity_poly.type
_entity_poly.pdbx_seq_one_letter_code
_entity_poly.pdbx_strand_id
1 'polypeptide(L)'
;MLNFKLSSIWGFVGIAIGLCAFLFNYYMVPISLPGYKILVSPAIFTLRFFSEETYFAPKMILFLSGQFVGYFLMGSIVQIIKKIVLRKNKS
;
A
#
# COMPACT_ATOMS: atom_id res chain seq x y z
N MET A 1 -14.17 -14.51 11.54
CA MET A 1 -13.13 -13.59 12.04
C MET A 1 -12.47 -12.91 10.86
N LEU A 2 -11.85 -11.73 11.05
CA LEU A 2 -10.94 -11.18 10.05
C LEU A 2 -9.74 -12.13 9.92
N ASN A 3 -9.36 -12.48 8.69
CA ASN A 3 -8.19 -13.31 8.45
C ASN A 3 -6.97 -12.40 8.32
N PHE A 4 -6.31 -12.17 9.45
CA PHE A 4 -5.10 -11.34 9.54
C PHE A 4 -3.97 -11.88 8.66
N LYS A 5 -3.82 -13.20 8.52
CA LYS A 5 -2.82 -13.78 7.61
C LYS A 5 -3.05 -13.34 6.17
N LEU A 6 -4.31 -13.38 5.72
CA LEU A 6 -4.68 -12.94 4.38
C LEU A 6 -4.45 -11.43 4.19
N SER A 7 -4.82 -10.60 5.18
CA SER A 7 -4.53 -9.17 5.15
C SER A 7 -3.03 -8.86 5.14
N SER A 8 -2.21 -9.61 5.89
CA SER A 8 -0.75 -9.46 5.87
C SER A 8 -0.15 -9.79 4.51
N ILE A 9 -0.68 -10.80 3.81
CA ILE A 9 -0.26 -11.09 2.43
C ILE A 9 -0.51 -9.88 1.53
N TRP A 10 -1.68 -9.23 1.62
CA TRP A 10 -1.93 -7.99 0.89
C TRP A 10 -0.93 -6.90 1.25
N GLY A 11 -0.61 -6.72 2.53
CA GLY A 11 0.43 -5.79 2.98
C GLY A 11 1.79 -6.03 2.32
N PHE A 12 2.26 -7.29 2.30
CA PHE A 12 3.52 -7.64 1.63
C PHE A 12 3.47 -7.46 0.11
N VAL A 13 2.34 -7.76 -0.52
CA VAL A 13 2.11 -7.44 -1.94
C VAL A 13 2.21 -5.93 -2.18
N GLY A 14 1.66 -5.11 -1.28
CA GLY A 14 1.80 -3.65 -1.31
C GLY A 14 3.24 -3.17 -1.23
N ILE A 15 4.04 -3.77 -0.35
CA ILE A 15 5.49 -3.52 -0.27
C ILE A 15 6.16 -3.83 -1.61
N ALA A 16 5.90 -5.00 -2.20
CA ALA A 16 6.49 -5.40 -3.47
C ALA A 16 6.11 -4.45 -4.61
N ILE A 17 4.83 -4.05 -4.69
CA ILE A 17 4.35 -3.04 -5.65
C ILE A 17 5.07 -1.72 -5.45
N GLY A 18 5.18 -1.26 -4.19
CA GLY A 18 5.88 -0.02 -3.85
C GLY A 18 7.35 -0.03 -4.27
N LEU A 19 8.07 -1.12 -3.99
CA LEU A 19 9.47 -1.28 -4.38
C LEU A 19 9.63 -1.27 -5.89
N CYS A 20 8.84 -2.05 -6.62
CA CYS A 20 8.90 -2.09 -8.09
C CYS A 20 8.58 -0.71 -8.69
N ALA A 21 7.53 -0.05 -8.21
CA ALA A 21 7.14 1.27 -8.67
C ALA A 21 8.22 2.33 -8.37
N PHE A 22 8.82 2.29 -7.18
CA PHE A 22 9.92 3.16 -6.79
C PHE A 22 11.15 2.92 -7.67
N LEU A 23 11.60 1.67 -7.81
CA LEU A 23 12.76 1.30 -8.62
C LEU A 23 12.58 1.70 -10.09
N PHE A 24 11.40 1.45 -10.66
CA PHE A 24 11.10 1.86 -12.03
C PHE A 24 11.26 3.38 -12.20
N ASN A 25 10.64 4.18 -11.33
CA ASN A 25 10.73 5.64 -11.44
C ASN A 25 12.12 6.18 -11.13
N TYR A 26 12.89 5.48 -10.30
CA TYR A 26 14.28 5.83 -9.99
C TYR A 26 15.20 5.63 -11.21
N TYR A 27 15.04 4.54 -11.96
CA TYR A 27 15.93 4.20 -13.08
C TYR A 27 15.46 4.71 -14.46
N MET A 28 14.15 4.89 -14.68
CA MET A 28 13.59 5.17 -16.02
C MET A 28 13.37 6.65 -16.33
N VAL A 29 14.11 7.56 -15.68
CA VAL A 29 14.00 9.02 -15.91
C VAL A 29 14.24 9.36 -17.39
N PRO A 30 13.36 10.13 -18.06
CA PRO A 30 12.27 10.96 -17.51
C PRO A 30 10.87 10.30 -17.48
N ILE A 31 10.76 9.01 -17.80
CA ILE A 31 9.48 8.30 -17.90
C ILE A 31 9.04 7.84 -16.50
N SER A 32 7.84 8.26 -16.09
CA SER A 32 7.22 7.76 -14.86
C SER A 32 6.36 6.54 -15.14
N LEU A 33 6.30 5.62 -14.16
CA LEU A 33 5.39 4.48 -14.25
C LEU A 33 3.93 4.96 -14.34
N PRO A 34 3.15 4.55 -15.36
CA PRO A 34 1.74 4.89 -15.45
C PRO A 34 0.99 4.42 -14.19
N GLY A 35 0.22 5.32 -13.58
CA GLY A 35 -0.51 5.01 -12.35
C GLY A 35 0.35 4.98 -11.08
N TYR A 36 1.61 5.41 -11.12
CA TYR A 36 2.51 5.45 -9.95
C TYR A 36 1.83 6.02 -8.70
N LYS A 37 1.24 7.22 -8.81
CA LYS A 37 0.57 7.90 -7.68
C LYS A 37 -0.55 7.07 -7.04
N ILE A 38 -1.22 6.22 -7.82
CA ILE A 38 -2.29 5.34 -7.33
C ILE A 38 -1.68 4.14 -6.61
N LEU A 39 -0.72 3.47 -7.25
CA LEU A 39 -0.04 2.28 -6.72
C LEU A 39 0.71 2.56 -5.41
N VAL A 40 1.27 3.77 -5.30
CA VAL A 40 2.00 4.21 -4.10
C VAL A 40 1.20 5.20 -3.24
N SER A 41 -0.10 5.34 -3.49
CA SER A 41 -0.95 6.28 -2.74
C SER A 41 -0.91 6.10 -1.22
N PRO A 42 -0.87 4.86 -0.66
CA PRO A 42 -0.79 4.72 0.79
C PRO A 42 0.55 5.21 1.35
N ALA A 43 1.63 4.96 0.64
CA ALA A 43 2.96 5.46 1.00
C ALA A 43 3.04 6.99 0.92
N ILE A 44 2.49 7.59 -0.15
CA ILE A 44 2.40 9.05 -0.30
C ILE A 44 1.62 9.63 0.88
N PHE A 45 0.51 9.01 1.27
CA PHE A 45 -0.28 9.45 2.42
C PHE A 45 0.54 9.44 3.71
N THR A 46 1.28 8.36 3.99
CA THR A 46 2.17 8.29 5.16
C THR A 46 3.25 9.36 5.11
N LEU A 47 3.89 9.56 3.96
CA LEU A 47 4.98 10.53 3.82
C LEU A 47 4.53 11.99 3.98
N ARG A 48 3.25 12.32 3.71
CA ARG A 48 2.72 13.68 3.89
C ARG A 48 2.83 14.22 5.32
N PHE A 49 2.95 13.35 6.32
CA PHE A 49 3.12 13.75 7.72
C PHE A 49 4.57 14.09 8.08
N PHE A 50 5.51 13.86 7.16
CA PHE A 50 6.94 14.05 7.39
C PHE A 50 7.51 15.13 6.48
N SER A 51 8.60 15.75 6.92
CA SER A 51 9.26 16.80 6.15
C SER A 51 9.85 16.27 4.84
N GLU A 52 9.82 17.09 3.80
CA GLU A 52 10.48 16.81 2.52
C GLU A 52 12.00 16.65 2.69
N GLU A 53 12.59 17.30 3.69
CA GLU A 53 14.02 17.23 4.07
C GLU A 53 14.43 15.91 4.75
N THR A 54 13.50 14.96 4.89
CA THR A 54 13.80 13.66 5.50
C THR A 54 14.83 12.90 4.66
N TYR A 55 15.91 12.46 5.30
CA TYR A 55 16.97 11.64 4.69
C TYR A 55 16.39 10.41 3.98
N PHE A 56 17.09 9.94 2.95
CA PHE A 56 16.59 8.88 2.07
C PHE A 56 16.19 7.59 2.82
N ALA A 57 17.07 7.08 3.69
CA ALA A 57 16.81 5.83 4.40
C ALA A 57 15.54 5.85 5.27
N PRO A 58 15.32 6.83 6.18
CA PRO A 58 14.07 6.92 6.94
C PRO A 58 12.86 7.18 6.04
N LYS A 59 13.01 7.96 4.96
CA LYS A 59 11.94 8.17 3.98
C LYS A 59 11.52 6.86 3.31
N MET A 60 12.47 5.99 2.97
CA MET A 60 12.17 4.66 2.41
C MET A 60 11.50 3.73 3.42
N ILE A 61 11.91 3.75 4.69
CA ILE A 61 11.25 2.95 5.74
C ILE A 61 9.79 3.39 5.90
N LEU A 62 9.53 4.70 5.95
CA LEU A 62 8.20 5.27 6.02
C LEU A 62 7.36 4.95 4.78
N PHE A 63 7.98 4.98 3.60
CA PHE A 63 7.33 4.60 2.35
C PHE A 63 6.86 3.13 2.37
N LEU A 64 7.75 2.21 2.75
CA LEU A 64 7.44 0.77 2.77
C LEU A 64 6.44 0.41 3.89
N SER A 65 6.56 1.05 5.06
CA SER A 65 5.60 0.85 6.15
C SER A 65 4.22 1.39 5.77
N GLY A 66 4.15 2.55 5.13
CA GLY A 66 2.91 3.11 4.58
C GLY A 66 2.27 2.19 3.55
N GLN A 67 3.06 1.62 2.64
CA GLN A 67 2.54 0.61 1.70
C GLN A 67 1.97 -0.61 2.39
N PHE A 68 2.69 -1.16 3.35
CA PHE A 68 2.25 -2.34 4.07
C PHE A 68 0.90 -2.08 4.75
N VAL A 69 0.82 -1.01 5.55
CA VAL A 69 -0.39 -0.66 6.30
C VAL A 69 -1.54 -0.38 5.35
N GLY A 70 -1.31 0.38 4.28
CA GLY A 70 -2.33 0.69 3.28
C GLY A 70 -2.97 -0.54 2.65
N TYR A 71 -2.14 -1.43 2.11
CA TYR A 71 -2.63 -2.65 1.46
C TYR A 71 -3.19 -3.66 2.46
N PHE A 72 -2.64 -3.73 3.68
CA PHE A 72 -3.21 -4.53 4.76
C PHE A 72 -4.62 -4.08 5.13
N LEU A 73 -4.84 -2.76 5.24
CA LEU A 73 -6.17 -2.19 5.49
C LEU A 73 -7.11 -2.45 4.32
N MET A 74 -6.64 -2.28 3.08
CA MET A 74 -7.41 -2.62 1.88
C MET A 74 -7.88 -4.09 1.91
N GLY A 75 -6.95 -5.03 2.16
CA GLY A 75 -7.27 -6.45 2.28
C GLY A 75 -8.25 -6.76 3.42
N SER A 76 -8.18 -6.00 4.52
CA SER A 76 -9.10 -6.13 5.66
C SER A 76 -10.49 -5.58 5.31
N ILE A 77 -10.59 -4.44 4.63
CA ILE A 77 -11.84 -3.83 4.18
C ILE A 77 -12.55 -4.77 3.20
N VAL A 78 -11.84 -5.33 2.22
CA VAL A 78 -12.41 -6.30 1.26
C VAL A 78 -13.02 -7.50 1.98
N GLN A 79 -12.34 -8.03 3.00
CA GLN A 79 -12.87 -9.13 3.80
C GLN A 79 -14.13 -8.74 4.59
N ILE A 80 -14.16 -7.53 5.16
CA ILE A 80 -15.34 -7.00 5.87
C ILE A 80 -16.52 -6.88 4.92
N ILE A 81 -16.32 -6.26 3.75
CA ILE A 81 -17.36 -6.10 2.72
C ILE A 81 -17.89 -7.46 2.29
N LYS A 82 -17.00 -8.41 1.95
CA LYS A 82 -17.40 -9.77 1.56
C LYS A 82 -18.25 -10.45 2.63
N LYS A 83 -17.89 -10.29 3.90
CA LYS A 83 -18.65 -10.84 5.03
C LYS A 83 -20.04 -10.20 5.18
N ILE A 84 -20.15 -8.89 4.98
CA ILE A 84 -21.43 -8.16 5.05
C ILE A 84 -22.36 -8.63 3.92
N VAL A 85 -21.85 -8.71 2.68
CA VAL A 85 -22.61 -9.16 1.51
C VAL A 85 -23.11 -10.60 1.68
N LEU A 86 -22.25 -11.50 2.16
CA LEU A 86 -22.63 -12.90 2.41
C LEU A 86 -23.69 -13.05 3.51
N ARG A 87 -23.70 -12.19 4.52
CA ARG A 87 -24.76 -12.17 5.55
C ARG A 87 -26.09 -11.71 4.96
N LYS A 88 -26.07 -10.68 4.11
CA LYS A 88 -27.28 -10.15 3.46
C LYS A 88 -27.95 -11.19 2.56
N ASN A 89 -27.18 -11.97 1.80
CA ASN A 89 -27.74 -13.00 0.91
C ASN A 89 -28.30 -14.25 1.61
N LYS A 90 -28.05 -14.41 2.92
CA LYS A 90 -28.56 -15.54 3.72
C LYS A 90 -29.80 -15.18 4.53
N SER A 91 -30.19 -13.91 4.56
CA SER A 91 -31.42 -13.40 5.19
C SER A 91 -32.48 -13.16 4.13
#